data_AF-A0A3M9Z1W9-F1
#
_entry.id   AF-A0A3M9Z1W9-F1
#
_cell.length_a   1.000
_cell.length_b   1.000
_cell.length_c   1.000
_cell.angle_alpha   90.00
_cell.angle_beta   90.00
_cell.angle_gamma   90.00
#
_symmetry.space_group_name_H-M   'P 1'
#
loop_
_entity.id
_entity.type
_entity.pdbx_description
1 polymer ?
#
loop_
_entity_poly.entity_id
_entity_poly.type
_entity_poly.pdbx_seq_one_letter_code
_entity_poly.pdbx_strand_id
1 'polypeptide(L)'
;MNQNPGNLRLGWLYSSQSSTDFSNPVNTFGRNGFIDFRDPIRTQDGAFMVYANFDQYLFTVDTTERNPDLKFATPRGLGLFGRFGSGPENSNFINSFISLGIGAKGITPSREYDEFGLGWYYLDFANGTIDAINDAPVLSRVVGRD
;
A
#
# COMPACT_ATOMS: atom_id res chain seq x y z
N MET A 1 8.77 29.68 14.92
CA MET A 1 7.74 28.62 14.82
C MET A 1 8.44 27.29 15.01
N ASN A 2 8.05 26.49 15.98
CA ASN A 2 8.64 25.15 16.16
C ASN A 2 8.10 24.22 15.06
N GLN A 3 9.00 23.47 14.42
CA GLN A 3 8.62 22.49 13.42
C GLN A 3 8.11 21.23 14.12
N ASN A 4 6.94 20.74 13.70
CA ASN A 4 6.40 19.49 14.21
C ASN A 4 7.18 18.28 13.63
N PRO A 5 7.31 17.17 14.39
CA PRO A 5 8.03 15.99 13.92
C PRO A 5 7.44 15.40 12.64
N GLY A 6 8.31 14.89 11.78
CA GLY A 6 7.93 14.19 10.56
C GLY A 6 9.10 13.41 9.96
N ASN A 7 8.80 12.50 9.06
CA ASN A 7 9.77 11.70 8.33
C ASN A 7 9.43 11.64 6.84
N LEU A 8 10.47 11.59 6.02
CA LEU A 8 10.38 11.23 4.60
C LEU A 8 11.42 10.14 4.34
N ARG A 9 10.98 9.04 3.75
CA ARG A 9 11.83 7.93 3.31
C ARG A 9 11.61 7.70 1.83
N LEU A 10 12.69 7.78 1.08
CA LEU A 10 12.73 7.39 -0.33
C LEU A 10 13.60 6.15 -0.46
N GLY A 11 13.24 5.26 -1.37
CA GLY A 11 14.03 4.06 -1.61
C GLY A 11 13.73 3.43 -2.95
N TRP A 12 14.58 2.47 -3.29
CA TRP A 12 14.46 1.65 -4.48
C TRP A 12 14.91 0.23 -4.15
N LEU A 13 14.42 -0.71 -4.94
CA LEU A 13 14.70 -2.13 -4.83
C LEU A 13 15.01 -2.64 -6.23
N TYR A 14 15.94 -3.58 -6.31
CA TYR A 14 16.27 -4.31 -7.53
C TYR A 14 16.42 -5.79 -7.22
N SER A 15 15.87 -6.63 -8.08
CA SER A 15 16.05 -8.07 -8.05
C SER A 15 16.67 -8.50 -9.38
N SER A 16 17.69 -9.35 -9.31
CA SER A 16 18.28 -10.02 -10.47
C SER A 16 17.62 -11.37 -10.79
N GLN A 17 16.65 -11.80 -9.98
CA GLN A 17 15.95 -13.06 -10.21
C GLN A 17 14.85 -12.87 -11.27
N SER A 18 14.63 -13.90 -12.08
CA SER A 18 13.50 -13.94 -12.99
C SER A 18 12.20 -14.07 -12.18
N SER A 19 11.18 -13.34 -12.60
CA SER A 19 9.85 -13.28 -11.98
C SER A 19 8.78 -13.61 -13.01
N THR A 20 7.53 -13.79 -12.60
CA THR A 20 6.41 -13.97 -13.52
C THR A 20 6.25 -12.74 -14.42
N ASP A 21 6.06 -12.98 -15.72
CA ASP A 21 5.71 -11.94 -16.69
C ASP A 21 4.21 -11.61 -16.61
N PHE A 22 3.89 -10.37 -16.24
CA PHE A 22 2.52 -9.86 -16.14
C PHE A 22 2.10 -9.01 -17.36
N SER A 23 2.93 -8.90 -18.41
CA SER A 23 2.59 -8.16 -19.64
C SER A 23 1.44 -8.77 -20.44
N ASN A 24 1.15 -10.05 -20.22
CA ASN A 24 0.00 -10.74 -20.80
C ASN A 24 -0.65 -11.69 -19.77
N PRO A 25 -1.63 -11.20 -19.00
CA PRO A 25 -2.21 -11.94 -17.88
C PRO A 25 -2.97 -13.20 -18.30
N VAL A 26 -3.39 -13.33 -19.57
CA VAL A 26 -4.03 -14.56 -20.10
C VAL A 26 -3.05 -15.74 -20.12
N ASN A 27 -1.74 -15.49 -20.11
CA ASN A 27 -0.72 -16.52 -20.02
C ASN A 27 -0.27 -16.80 -18.56
N THR A 28 -0.70 -15.98 -17.61
CA THR A 28 -0.32 -16.06 -16.19
C THR A 28 -1.48 -16.57 -15.32
N PHE A 29 -2.70 -16.19 -15.68
CA PHE A 29 -3.94 -16.79 -15.21
C PHE A 29 -4.43 -17.73 -16.32
N GLY A 30 -4.54 -19.02 -16.03
CA GLY A 30 -5.07 -19.98 -16.99
C GLY A 30 -6.48 -19.60 -17.45
N ARG A 31 -6.93 -20.18 -18.56
CA ARG A 31 -8.28 -19.93 -19.15
C ARG A 31 -9.46 -20.11 -18.18
N ASN A 32 -9.24 -20.73 -17.03
CA ASN A 32 -10.22 -20.96 -15.96
C ASN A 32 -10.16 -19.90 -14.84
N GLY A 33 -9.31 -18.89 -14.94
CA GLY A 33 -9.12 -17.84 -13.93
C GLY A 33 -8.30 -18.25 -12.70
N PHE A 34 -7.71 -19.44 -12.72
CA PHE A 34 -6.76 -19.87 -11.71
C PHE A 34 -5.33 -19.70 -12.23
N ILE A 35 -4.36 -19.58 -11.34
CA ILE A 35 -2.95 -19.72 -11.72
C ILE A 35 -2.76 -21.18 -12.18
N ASP A 36 -2.57 -21.38 -13.49
CA ASP A 36 -2.40 -22.73 -14.04
C ASP A 36 -0.91 -23.07 -14.12
N PHE A 37 -0.45 -23.89 -13.18
CA PHE A 37 0.94 -24.35 -13.12
C PHE A 37 1.27 -25.44 -14.16
N ARG A 38 0.34 -25.78 -15.06
CA ARG A 38 0.53 -26.81 -16.10
C ARG A 38 1.18 -26.28 -17.37
N ASP A 39 0.99 -24.99 -17.68
CA ASP A 39 1.68 -24.33 -18.78
C ASP A 39 2.94 -23.61 -18.27
N PRO A 40 4.04 -23.55 -19.06
CA PRO A 40 5.24 -22.81 -18.64
C PRO A 40 4.90 -21.34 -18.38
N ILE A 41 5.06 -20.89 -17.13
CA ILE A 41 4.89 -19.49 -16.76
C ILE A 41 5.96 -18.68 -17.49
N ARG A 42 5.53 -17.69 -18.28
CA ARG A 42 6.47 -16.75 -18.91
C ARG A 42 7.17 -15.96 -17.81
N THR A 43 8.47 -15.76 -17.97
CA THR A 43 9.28 -15.05 -16.98
C THR A 43 9.82 -13.74 -17.53
N GLN A 44 9.86 -12.74 -16.66
CA GLN A 44 10.55 -11.48 -16.88
C GLN A 44 11.85 -11.47 -16.08
N ASP A 45 12.96 -11.21 -16.76
CA ASP A 45 14.26 -11.07 -16.13
C ASP A 45 14.41 -9.70 -15.49
N GLY A 46 14.81 -9.71 -14.22
CA GLY A 46 15.01 -8.51 -13.43
C GLY A 46 13.71 -7.83 -13.03
N ALA A 47 13.71 -7.24 -11.84
CA ALA A 47 12.63 -6.39 -11.37
C ALA A 47 13.21 -5.20 -10.64
N PHE A 48 12.59 -4.03 -10.76
CA PHE A 48 12.90 -2.88 -9.93
C PHE A 48 11.61 -2.27 -9.36
N MET A 49 11.74 -1.61 -8.23
CA MET A 49 10.66 -0.82 -7.63
C MET A 49 11.26 0.44 -7.01
N VAL A 50 10.52 1.54 -7.07
CA VAL A 50 10.78 2.75 -6.29
C VAL A 50 9.66 2.95 -5.27
N TYR A 51 9.98 3.51 -4.12
CA TYR A 51 8.99 3.83 -3.10
C TYR A 51 9.31 5.13 -2.35
N ALA A 52 8.25 5.75 -1.84
CA ALA A 52 8.29 6.91 -0.99
C ALA A 52 7.29 6.75 0.16
N ASN A 53 7.73 6.98 1.39
CA ASN A 53 6.87 7.00 2.57
C ASN A 53 7.08 8.32 3.30
N PHE A 54 6.02 8.91 3.81
CA PHE A 54 6.11 10.09 4.65
C PHE A 54 5.09 10.06 5.78
N ASP A 55 5.44 10.75 6.85
CA ASP A 55 4.55 11.10 7.95
C ASP A 55 4.91 12.49 8.47
N GLN A 56 3.90 13.23 8.90
CA GLN A 56 4.08 14.58 9.40
C GLN A 56 3.00 14.88 10.44
N TYR A 57 3.42 15.27 11.64
CA TYR A 57 2.51 15.88 12.61
C TYR A 57 2.10 17.27 12.11
N LEU A 58 0.80 17.51 12.04
CA LEU A 58 0.22 18.82 11.74
C LEU A 58 0.15 19.69 12.99
N PHE A 59 -0.14 19.08 14.14
CA PHE A 59 -0.01 19.70 15.45
C PHE A 59 0.29 18.64 16.51
N THR A 60 0.98 19.05 17.56
CA THR A 60 1.24 18.24 18.75
C THR A 60 0.58 18.85 19.98
N VAL A 61 0.11 18.02 20.90
CA VAL A 61 -0.39 18.46 22.21
C VAL A 61 0.77 18.44 23.18
N ASP A 62 1.01 19.53 23.92
CA ASP A 62 2.07 19.57 24.93
C ASP A 62 1.73 18.58 26.05
N THR A 63 2.62 17.61 26.23
CA THR A 63 2.44 16.51 27.18
C THR A 63 2.81 16.92 28.60
N THR A 64 3.65 17.94 28.77
CA THR A 64 4.24 18.29 30.06
C THR A 64 3.35 19.20 30.91
N GLU A 65 2.48 20.00 30.29
CA GLU A 65 1.63 20.95 31.02
C GLU A 65 0.49 20.30 31.81
N ARG A 66 0.06 19.09 31.44
CA ARG A 66 -1.15 18.47 31.99
C ARG A 66 -0.91 17.34 32.98
N ASN A 67 0.08 16.48 32.73
CA ASN A 67 0.42 15.40 33.64
C ASN A 67 1.85 14.89 33.37
N PRO A 68 2.83 15.21 34.24
CA PRO A 68 4.24 14.87 34.04
C PRO A 68 4.53 13.36 34.12
N ASP A 69 3.60 12.56 34.65
CA ASP A 69 3.75 11.10 34.74
C ASP A 69 3.35 10.38 33.43
N LEU A 70 2.68 11.08 32.50
CA LEU A 70 2.30 10.53 31.20
C LEU A 70 3.51 10.51 30.25
N LYS A 71 4.07 9.31 30.03
CA LYS A 71 5.16 9.08 29.07
C LYS A 71 4.63 8.37 27.82
N PHE A 72 4.74 9.01 26.67
CA PHE A 72 4.42 8.41 25.38
C PHE A 72 5.68 8.21 24.56
N ALA A 73 5.75 7.07 23.85
CA ALA A 73 6.84 6.81 22.89
C ALA A 73 6.78 7.74 21.67
N THR A 74 5.60 8.31 21.39
CA THR A 74 5.35 9.25 20.29
C THR A 74 4.56 10.46 20.81
N PRO A 75 4.73 11.66 20.23
CA PRO A 75 3.94 12.83 20.58
C PRO A 75 2.43 12.56 20.43
N ARG A 76 1.62 13.18 21.30
CA ARG A 76 0.18 13.30 21.08
C ARG A 76 -0.09 14.37 20.03
N GLY A 77 -1.15 14.23 19.26
CA GLY A 77 -1.48 15.19 18.21
C GLY A 77 -2.20 14.57 17.03
N LEU A 78 -2.30 15.37 15.95
CA LEU A 78 -2.84 14.94 14.67
C LEU A 78 -1.71 14.99 13.64
N GLY A 79 -1.63 13.95 12.83
CA GLY A 79 -0.71 13.88 11.72
C GLY A 79 -1.36 13.31 10.47
N LEU A 80 -0.62 13.42 9.39
CA LEU A 80 -0.91 12.78 8.12
C LEU A 80 0.20 11.81 7.77
N PHE A 81 -0.14 10.79 7.00
CA PHE A 81 0.81 9.81 6.51
C PHE A 81 0.51 9.47 5.06
N GLY A 82 1.54 9.05 4.35
CA GLY A 82 1.38 8.58 2.98
C GLY A 82 2.48 7.64 2.55
N ARG A 83 2.12 6.80 1.58
CA ARG A 83 3.01 5.82 0.97
C ARG A 83 2.70 5.75 -0.52
N PHE A 84 3.73 5.68 -1.32
CA PHE A 84 3.67 5.47 -2.76
C PHE A 84 4.73 4.45 -3.14
N GLY A 85 4.42 3.61 -4.12
CA GLY A 85 5.43 2.80 -4.78
C GLY A 85 5.02 2.45 -6.19
N SER A 86 6.01 2.23 -7.04
CA SER A 86 5.79 1.84 -8.43
C SER A 86 6.96 1.01 -8.93
N GLY A 87 6.65 0.02 -9.77
CA GLY A 87 7.59 -0.81 -10.50
C GLY A 87 6.98 -1.23 -11.83
N PRO A 88 7.78 -1.72 -12.80
CA PRO A 88 7.27 -2.09 -14.11
C PRO A 88 6.17 -3.15 -14.05
N GLU A 89 5.09 -2.92 -14.80
CA GLU A 89 3.93 -3.81 -14.85
C GLU A 89 4.24 -5.22 -15.39
N ASN A 90 5.33 -5.41 -16.12
CA ASN A 90 5.72 -6.72 -16.64
C ASN A 90 6.32 -7.65 -15.59
N SER A 91 6.89 -7.11 -14.50
CA SER A 91 7.56 -7.89 -13.44
C SER A 91 6.83 -7.83 -12.10
N ASN A 92 5.81 -6.97 -11.99
CA ASN A 92 5.06 -6.75 -10.76
C ASN A 92 3.55 -6.87 -11.00
N PHE A 93 2.89 -7.71 -10.21
CA PHE A 93 1.43 -7.85 -10.22
C PHE A 93 0.71 -6.54 -9.88
N ILE A 94 1.29 -5.76 -8.95
CA ILE A 94 0.87 -4.40 -8.62
C ILE A 94 1.90 -3.46 -9.25
N ASN A 95 1.49 -2.75 -10.30
CA ASN A 95 2.30 -1.77 -11.02
C ASN A 95 2.59 -0.55 -10.15
N SER A 96 1.57 -0.06 -9.44
CA SER A 96 1.74 1.02 -8.49
C SER A 96 0.74 0.96 -7.34
N PHE A 97 1.11 1.57 -6.22
CA PHE A 97 0.20 1.77 -5.10
C PHE A 97 0.35 3.16 -4.53
N ILE A 98 -0.75 3.68 -4.00
CA ILE A 98 -0.75 4.88 -3.16
C ILE A 98 -1.65 4.65 -1.96
N SER A 99 -1.22 5.12 -0.80
CA SER A 99 -2.05 5.21 0.39
C SER A 99 -1.81 6.53 1.08
N LEU A 100 -2.87 7.12 1.60
CA LEU A 100 -2.86 8.39 2.32
C LEU A 100 -3.80 8.27 3.50
N GLY A 101 -3.49 8.97 4.59
CA GLY A 101 -4.39 9.01 5.72
C GLY A 101 -4.02 10.04 6.76
N ILE A 102 -4.90 10.13 7.75
CA ILE A 102 -4.74 10.94 8.95
C ILE A 102 -4.75 10.01 10.16
N GLY A 103 -3.94 10.37 11.16
CA GLY A 103 -3.85 9.66 12.43
C GLY A 103 -3.84 10.66 13.57
N ALA A 104 -4.56 10.35 14.64
CA ALA A 104 -4.68 11.19 15.80
C ALA A 104 -4.46 10.38 17.08
N LYS A 105 -3.74 10.98 18.03
CA LYS A 105 -3.42 10.39 19.32
C LYS A 105 -3.70 11.37 20.44
N GLY A 106 -4.52 10.96 21.40
CA GLY A 106 -4.76 11.70 22.64
C GLY A 106 -5.26 13.11 22.40
N ILE A 107 -6.14 13.33 21.41
CA ILE A 107 -6.72 14.66 21.13
C ILE A 107 -7.65 15.10 22.26
N THR A 108 -8.35 14.15 22.89
CA THR A 108 -9.30 14.43 23.95
C THR A 108 -8.60 14.51 25.31
N PRO A 109 -8.78 15.62 26.06
CA PRO A 109 -8.32 15.84 27.42
C PRO A 109 -8.40 14.70 28.44
N SER A 110 -9.38 13.80 28.33
CA SER A 110 -9.64 12.71 29.28
C SER A 110 -9.34 11.33 28.70
N ARG A 111 -8.83 11.28 27.46
CA ARG A 111 -8.53 10.06 26.71
C ARG A 111 -7.17 10.20 26.03
N GLU A 112 -6.14 10.47 26.82
CA GLU A 112 -4.80 10.81 26.35
C GLU A 112 -4.10 9.63 25.62
N TYR A 113 -4.59 8.42 25.83
CA TYR A 113 -4.09 7.17 25.24
C TYR A 113 -4.88 6.72 24.01
N ASP A 114 -6.03 7.32 23.73
CA ASP A 114 -6.84 6.94 22.58
C ASP A 114 -6.12 7.29 21.28
N GLU A 115 -6.21 6.38 20.30
CA GLU A 115 -5.70 6.57 18.96
C GLU A 115 -6.80 6.26 17.95
N PHE A 116 -6.92 7.09 16.92
CA PHE A 116 -7.83 6.85 15.80
C PHE A 116 -7.20 7.31 14.49
N GLY A 117 -7.64 6.74 13.38
CA GLY A 117 -7.13 7.11 12.08
C GLY A 117 -8.11 6.76 10.96
N LEU A 118 -7.96 7.46 9.85
CA LEU A 118 -8.69 7.21 8.62
C LEU A 118 -7.70 7.18 7.47
N GLY A 119 -7.81 6.16 6.63
CA GLY A 119 -6.94 5.96 5.48
C GLY A 119 -7.72 5.65 4.22
N TRP A 120 -7.15 6.05 3.09
CA TRP A 120 -7.56 5.68 1.76
C TRP A 120 -6.37 5.07 1.02
N TYR A 121 -6.65 4.12 0.14
CA TYR A 121 -5.63 3.50 -0.69
C TYR A 121 -6.17 3.22 -2.09
N TYR A 122 -5.24 3.15 -3.03
CA TYR A 122 -5.47 2.72 -4.40
C TYR A 122 -4.34 1.81 -4.85
N LEU A 123 -4.71 0.74 -5.56
CA LEU A 123 -3.81 -0.22 -6.17
C LEU A 123 -4.04 -0.20 -7.67
N ASP A 124 -2.96 -0.05 -8.42
CA ASP A 124 -2.93 -0.19 -9.85
C ASP A 124 -2.31 -1.55 -10.19
N PHE A 125 -3.11 -2.45 -10.74
CA PHE A 125 -2.66 -3.79 -11.12
C PHE A 125 -2.06 -3.75 -12.52
N ALA A 126 -1.19 -4.71 -12.83
CA ALA A 126 -0.65 -4.87 -14.18
C ALA A 126 -1.78 -4.98 -15.22
N ASN A 127 -1.59 -4.38 -16.40
CA ASN A 127 -2.61 -4.29 -17.43
C ASN A 127 -3.28 -5.64 -17.76
N GLY A 128 -4.61 -5.64 -17.86
CA GLY A 128 -5.43 -6.81 -18.16
C GLY A 128 -5.59 -7.81 -17.00
N THR A 129 -4.93 -7.60 -15.86
CA THR A 129 -5.01 -8.52 -14.70
C THR A 129 -6.43 -8.60 -14.16
N ILE A 130 -7.07 -7.45 -13.99
CA ILE A 130 -8.44 -7.37 -13.48
C ILE A 130 -9.43 -7.97 -14.48
N ASP A 131 -9.21 -7.74 -15.78
CA ASP A 131 -10.04 -8.32 -16.84
C ASP A 131 -9.90 -9.86 -16.85
N ALA A 132 -8.67 -10.38 -16.78
CA ALA A 132 -8.42 -11.82 -16.70
C ALA A 132 -9.08 -12.48 -15.47
N ILE A 133 -9.12 -11.77 -14.32
CA ILE A 133 -9.84 -12.23 -13.13
C ILE A 133 -11.35 -12.19 -13.36
N ASN A 134 -11.89 -11.11 -13.93
CA ASN A 134 -13.33 -10.96 -14.15
C ASN A 134 -13.88 -11.95 -15.19
N ASP A 135 -13.09 -12.27 -16.21
CA ASP A 135 -13.45 -13.19 -17.28
C ASP A 135 -13.26 -14.67 -16.88
N ALA A 136 -12.78 -14.93 -15.66
CA ALA A 136 -12.68 -16.26 -15.10
C ALA A 136 -14.05 -16.98 -15.10
N PRO A 137 -14.18 -18.16 -15.74
CA PRO A 137 -15.44 -18.93 -15.83
C PRO A 137 -16.09 -19.29 -14.49
N VAL A 138 -15.30 -19.33 -13.40
CA VAL A 138 -15.83 -19.59 -12.05
C VAL A 138 -16.47 -18.33 -11.45
N LEU A 139 -15.98 -17.15 -11.78
CA LEU A 139 -16.52 -15.89 -11.29
C LEU A 139 -17.70 -15.38 -12.14
N SER A 140 -17.71 -15.63 -13.45
CA SER A 140 -18.86 -15.29 -14.31
C SER A 140 -20.15 -16.01 -13.90
N ARG A 141 -20.04 -17.26 -13.45
CA ARG A 141 -21.17 -18.04 -12.88
C ARG A 141 -21.69 -17.53 -11.54
N VAL A 142 -20.86 -16.83 -10.76
CA VAL A 142 -21.25 -16.27 -9.45
C VAL A 142 -21.86 -14.87 -9.60
N VAL A 143 -21.47 -14.12 -10.62
CA VAL A 143 -21.92 -12.74 -10.86
C VAL A 143 -23.12 -12.66 -11.82
N GLY A 144 -23.61 -13.79 -12.36
CA GLY A 144 -24.85 -13.85 -13.13
C GLY A 144 -24.81 -13.08 -14.46
N ARG A 145 -23.64 -13.09 -15.12
CA ARG A 145 -23.48 -12.56 -16.48
C ARG A 145 -23.51 -13.73 -17.46
N ASP A 146 -24.71 -14.08 -17.90
CA ASP A 146 -24.98 -14.89 -19.10
C ASP A 146 -25.27 -13.95 -20.28
#